data_AF-A0A1G0M4Y4-F1
#
_entry.id   AF-A0A1G0M4Y4-F1
#
_cell.length_a   1.000
_cell.length_b   1.000
_cell.length_c   1.000
_cell.angle_alpha   90.00
_cell.angle_beta   90.00
_cell.angle_gamma   90.00
#
_symmetry.space_group_name_H-M   'P 1'
#
loop_
_entity.id
_entity.type
_entity.pdbx_description
1 polymer ?
#
loop_
_entity_poly.entity_id
_entity_poly.type
_entity_poly.pdbx_seq_one_letter_code
_entity_poly.pdbx_strand_id
1 'polypeptide(L)'
;MKNHTIHLLAALSVLALAAPCSASSITVSSIGPGGLSSSSSAYRNQGSMNHLSPPETATTAAYRHSGGYLHALAGTGDLLPAISFSPTDLLFTGFEGAADPAAQPLNISNSGGSTLTWSAAKSASWLTITPTSGSDAGQITVAAAVAGLPPGTYTDTITISGIGAKTVSVGVTLTVGVRHTLSLNFSGNGSGIVTSTPGGIAINTNTSAAFGGEVTLHAAAADGSAFTSWSGDCTGAAVDCTVQMDSDKVITATFTHIAQDIRIIRGTPIYFTGLQSAYDGALTGEIIQTANIYLSGPLDLNLGKTVTISGGYTNNFTSRSGSTTLDGPVTVQSGKLIVDQLVIR
;
A
#
# COMPACT_ATOMS: atom_id res chain seq x y z
N MET A 1 -23.69 -12.69 -35.53
CA MET A 1 -22.78 -12.06 -36.51
C MET A 1 -21.60 -11.47 -35.77
N LYS A 2 -20.37 -11.80 -36.22
CA LYS A 2 -19.02 -11.28 -35.86
C LYS A 2 -18.58 -11.62 -34.42
N ASN A 3 -17.64 -12.52 -34.10
CA ASN A 3 -16.43 -13.11 -34.71
C ASN A 3 -15.22 -12.16 -34.87
N HIS A 4 -14.18 -12.48 -34.09
CA HIS A 4 -12.86 -11.84 -33.99
C HIS A 4 -11.96 -12.16 -35.19
N THR A 5 -11.26 -11.15 -35.73
CA THR A 5 -10.06 -11.35 -36.56
C THR A 5 -9.07 -10.21 -36.36
N ILE A 6 -7.80 -10.60 -36.23
CA ILE A 6 -6.57 -9.83 -36.01
C ILE A 6 -5.92 -9.49 -37.37
N HIS A 7 -5.33 -8.30 -37.53
CA HIS A 7 -4.23 -7.98 -38.48
C HIS A 7 -3.46 -6.79 -37.89
N LEU A 8 -2.25 -6.93 -37.35
CA LEU A 8 -0.95 -7.19 -37.98
C LEU A 8 -0.44 -6.02 -38.85
N LEU A 9 0.44 -5.20 -38.28
CA LEU A 9 1.38 -4.35 -39.03
C LEU A 9 2.81 -4.72 -38.62
N ALA A 10 3.64 -4.95 -39.65
CA ALA A 10 5.02 -5.42 -39.57
C ALA A 10 6.02 -4.27 -39.73
N ALA A 11 7.18 -4.38 -39.09
CA ALA A 11 8.43 -3.79 -39.57
C ALA A 11 9.62 -4.67 -39.18
N LEU A 12 10.49 -4.90 -40.17
CA LEU A 12 11.62 -5.82 -40.28
C LEU A 12 12.70 -5.64 -39.20
N SER A 13 13.24 -6.74 -38.66
CA SER A 13 14.51 -6.77 -37.92
C SER A 13 15.31 -8.03 -38.28
N VAL A 14 16.62 -7.84 -38.46
CA VAL A 14 17.60 -8.82 -38.97
C VAL A 14 18.10 -9.73 -37.85
N LEU A 15 18.30 -10.99 -38.22
CA LEU A 15 18.58 -12.17 -37.41
C LEU A 15 20.08 -12.33 -37.09
N ALA A 16 20.43 -12.66 -35.84
CA ALA A 16 21.69 -13.32 -35.48
C ALA A 16 21.46 -14.34 -34.35
N LEU A 17 21.78 -15.61 -34.62
CA LEU A 17 21.61 -16.77 -33.75
C LEU A 17 22.73 -16.85 -32.69
N ALA A 18 22.39 -17.26 -31.47
CA ALA A 18 23.30 -17.97 -30.56
C ALA A 18 22.51 -19.01 -29.73
N ALA A 19 22.96 -20.26 -29.77
CA ALA A 19 22.39 -21.44 -29.11
C ALA A 19 23.41 -22.02 -28.08
N PRO A 20 23.03 -22.98 -27.21
CA PRO A 20 23.53 -23.10 -25.83
C PRO A 20 24.84 -23.90 -25.68
N CYS A 21 25.59 -23.61 -24.61
CA CYS A 21 26.82 -24.30 -24.23
C CYS A 21 26.50 -25.54 -23.35
N SER A 22 26.91 -26.72 -23.81
CA SER A 22 26.85 -28.00 -23.09
C SER A 22 28.11 -28.21 -22.26
N ALA A 23 27.95 -28.73 -21.04
CA ALA A 23 29.04 -29.23 -20.21
C ALA A 23 29.67 -30.49 -20.84
N SER A 24 31.00 -30.56 -20.85
CA SER A 24 31.76 -31.76 -21.23
C SER A 24 32.62 -32.21 -20.05
N SER A 25 32.38 -33.43 -19.57
CA SER A 25 33.23 -34.13 -18.60
C SER A 25 34.49 -34.67 -19.27
N ILE A 26 35.66 -34.48 -18.65
CA ILE A 26 36.92 -35.12 -19.08
C ILE A 26 37.24 -36.26 -18.11
N THR A 27 37.25 -37.49 -18.62
CA THR A 27 37.74 -38.70 -17.95
C THR A 27 39.28 -38.69 -17.85
N VAL A 28 39.82 -38.95 -16.66
CA VAL A 28 41.26 -39.11 -16.41
C VAL A 28 41.60 -40.61 -16.37
N SER A 29 42.49 -41.05 -17.25
CA SER A 29 43.04 -42.41 -17.24
C SER A 29 44.27 -42.47 -16.31
N SER A 30 44.29 -43.44 -15.41
CA SER A 30 45.34 -43.68 -14.43
C SER A 30 46.62 -44.29 -15.03
N ILE A 31 47.79 -43.84 -14.57
CA ILE A 31 49.03 -44.63 -14.52
C ILE A 31 49.65 -44.37 -13.13
N GLY A 32 49.87 -45.42 -12.33
CA GLY A 32 50.66 -45.36 -11.09
C GLY A 32 51.99 -46.12 -11.25
N PRO A 33 52.74 -46.42 -10.17
CA PRO A 33 52.98 -45.65 -8.95
C PRO A 33 54.49 -45.35 -8.77
N GLY A 34 54.87 -44.25 -8.12
CA GLY A 34 56.29 -44.02 -7.79
C GLY A 34 56.58 -42.72 -7.02
N GLY A 35 56.82 -42.87 -5.72
CA GLY A 35 57.78 -42.08 -4.94
C GLY A 35 57.53 -40.58 -4.75
N LEU A 36 57.00 -40.22 -3.59
CA LEU A 36 57.24 -38.89 -3.02
C LEU A 36 58.70 -38.82 -2.55
N SER A 37 59.48 -37.90 -3.11
CA SER A 37 60.70 -37.40 -2.46
C SER A 37 60.71 -35.88 -2.51
N SER A 38 60.57 -35.27 -1.33
CA SER A 38 60.82 -33.86 -1.10
C SER A 38 62.32 -33.58 -1.20
N SER A 39 62.72 -32.65 -2.06
CA SER A 39 64.05 -32.04 -1.99
C SER A 39 63.94 -30.53 -2.23
N SER A 40 64.08 -29.79 -1.14
CA SER A 40 64.37 -28.36 -1.11
C SER A 40 65.80 -28.16 -1.62
N SER A 41 65.97 -27.38 -2.69
CA SER A 41 67.27 -26.91 -3.15
C SER A 41 67.22 -25.40 -3.37
N ALA A 42 67.78 -24.68 -2.41
CA ALA A 42 68.05 -23.25 -2.49
C ALA A 42 69.10 -22.96 -3.56
N TYR A 43 68.83 -21.98 -4.44
CA TYR A 43 69.84 -21.42 -5.33
C TYR A 43 70.18 -19.97 -4.95
N ARG A 44 71.49 -19.75 -4.69
CA ARG A 44 72.11 -18.45 -4.43
C ARG A 44 72.10 -17.59 -5.69
N ASN A 45 71.80 -16.31 -5.52
CA ASN A 45 71.87 -15.29 -6.57
C ASN A 45 73.28 -14.64 -6.58
N GLN A 46 73.97 -14.70 -7.72
CA GLN A 46 75.11 -13.83 -8.03
C GLN A 46 74.83 -13.16 -9.37
N GLY A 47 74.74 -11.82 -9.40
CA GLY A 47 74.55 -11.06 -10.64
C GLY A 47 74.20 -9.59 -10.45
N SER A 48 75.24 -8.78 -10.33
CA SER A 48 75.38 -7.31 -10.42
C SER A 48 74.18 -6.43 -10.82
N MET A 49 73.91 -5.43 -9.98
CA MET A 49 73.08 -4.24 -10.26
C MET A 49 73.71 -3.36 -11.35
N ASN A 50 72.89 -2.90 -12.30
CA ASN A 50 73.16 -1.66 -13.04
C ASN A 50 71.87 -0.84 -13.19
N HIS A 51 72.08 0.47 -13.14
CA HIS A 51 71.19 1.56 -12.80
C HIS A 51 70.24 1.96 -13.94
N LEU A 52 68.92 1.94 -13.72
CA LEU A 52 67.92 2.65 -14.54
C LEU A 52 66.78 3.17 -13.63
N SER A 53 66.50 4.47 -13.71
CA SER A 53 65.42 5.19 -13.00
C SER A 53 64.02 4.72 -13.45
N PRO A 54 62.95 4.93 -12.65
CA PRO A 54 61.73 4.12 -12.73
C PRO A 54 60.70 4.67 -13.72
N PRO A 55 59.95 3.80 -14.42
CA PRO A 55 58.58 4.07 -14.79
C PRO A 55 57.61 3.32 -13.86
N GLU A 56 56.49 3.99 -13.59
CA GLU A 56 55.33 3.49 -12.89
C GLU A 56 54.85 2.13 -13.44
N THR A 57 54.42 1.25 -12.52
CA THR A 57 53.65 0.02 -12.79
C THR A 57 54.24 -0.94 -13.83
N ALA A 58 55.17 -1.78 -13.37
CA ALA A 58 55.50 -3.03 -14.05
C ALA A 58 55.56 -4.18 -13.03
N THR A 59 54.41 -4.75 -12.67
CA THR A 59 54.35 -6.08 -12.02
C THR A 59 54.11 -7.16 -13.07
N THR A 60 55.15 -7.48 -13.83
CA THR A 60 55.20 -8.71 -14.62
C THR A 60 56.63 -9.26 -14.60
N ALA A 61 56.96 -10.08 -13.60
CA ALA A 61 58.11 -10.99 -13.71
C ALA A 61 57.65 -12.23 -14.49
N ALA A 62 57.79 -12.21 -15.81
CA ALA A 62 57.54 -13.39 -16.63
C ALA A 62 58.79 -14.30 -16.63
N TYR A 63 58.78 -15.38 -15.86
CA TYR A 63 59.73 -16.47 -16.04
C TYR A 63 59.33 -17.28 -17.28
N ARG A 64 60.24 -17.36 -18.27
CA ARG A 64 60.09 -18.26 -19.41
C ARG A 64 60.35 -19.70 -18.96
N HIS A 65 59.32 -20.54 -18.97
CA HIS A 65 59.51 -21.98 -19.15
C HIS A 65 58.82 -22.41 -20.45
N SER A 66 59.56 -23.19 -21.25
CA SER A 66 59.12 -23.78 -22.51
C SER A 66 57.99 -24.79 -22.26
N GLY A 67 56.90 -24.65 -23.03
CA GLY A 67 55.88 -25.69 -23.23
C GLY A 67 54.69 -25.64 -22.27
N GLY A 68 53.54 -25.18 -22.77
CA GLY A 68 52.23 -25.38 -22.14
C GLY A 68 51.43 -24.09 -22.03
N TYR A 69 50.29 -24.03 -22.72
CA TYR A 69 49.29 -22.98 -22.55
C TYR A 69 48.77 -23.00 -21.11
N LEU A 70 49.18 -22.02 -20.31
CA LEU A 70 48.43 -21.64 -19.12
C LEU A 70 47.47 -20.53 -19.53
N HIS A 71 46.20 -20.88 -19.70
CA HIS A 71 45.13 -19.91 -19.54
C HIS A 71 45.17 -19.47 -18.07
N ALA A 72 45.92 -18.40 -17.79
CA ALA A 72 45.74 -17.67 -16.54
C ALA A 72 44.34 -17.05 -16.63
N LEU A 73 43.34 -17.75 -16.08
CA LEU A 73 42.13 -17.09 -15.60
C LEU A 73 42.60 -16.17 -14.48
N ALA A 74 42.95 -14.95 -14.83
CA ALA A 74 43.05 -13.86 -13.88
C ALA A 74 41.64 -13.56 -13.37
N GLY A 75 41.12 -14.44 -12.52
CA GLY A 75 40.07 -14.08 -11.60
C GLY A 75 40.72 -13.20 -10.54
N THR A 76 40.78 -11.89 -10.77
CA THR A 76 41.16 -10.91 -9.75
C THR A 76 40.02 -10.74 -8.73
N GLY A 77 39.48 -11.86 -8.23
CA GLY A 77 38.58 -11.84 -7.09
C GLY A 77 39.39 -11.44 -5.88
N ASP A 78 39.01 -10.33 -5.25
CA ASP A 78 39.63 -9.86 -4.01
C ASP A 78 39.62 -11.01 -3.00
N LEU A 79 40.79 -11.46 -2.53
CA LEU A 79 40.85 -12.62 -1.62
C LEU A 79 40.36 -12.26 -0.21
N LEU A 80 40.27 -10.96 0.09
CA LEU A 80 39.72 -10.44 1.34
C LEU A 80 38.20 -10.34 1.28
N PRO A 81 37.50 -10.41 2.42
CA PRO A 81 36.07 -10.15 2.46
C PRO A 81 35.81 -8.67 2.16
N ALA A 82 34.74 -8.39 1.43
CA ALA A 82 34.35 -7.02 1.08
C ALA A 82 32.88 -6.80 1.43
N ILE A 83 32.62 -5.82 2.29
CA ILE A 83 31.26 -5.49 2.74
C ILE A 83 30.57 -4.64 1.69
N SER A 84 29.44 -5.11 1.20
CA SER A 84 28.48 -4.34 0.41
C SER A 84 27.12 -4.36 1.11
N PHE A 85 26.32 -3.32 0.92
CA PHE A 85 25.05 -3.18 1.61
C PHE A 85 24.02 -2.42 0.76
N SER A 86 22.75 -2.64 1.05
CA SER A 86 21.65 -1.92 0.44
C SER A 86 20.45 -1.86 1.40
N PRO A 87 19.80 -0.69 1.57
CA PRO A 87 20.07 0.59 0.90
C PRO A 87 21.29 1.33 1.47
N THR A 88 21.75 2.41 0.80
CA THR A 88 22.88 3.23 1.26
C THR A 88 22.53 4.17 2.41
N ASP A 89 21.26 4.53 2.51
CA ASP A 89 20.69 5.39 3.53
C ASP A 89 19.32 4.86 3.94
N LEU A 90 18.94 5.09 5.19
CA LEU A 90 17.64 4.73 5.75
C LEU A 90 16.94 6.00 6.24
N LEU A 91 15.72 6.20 5.78
CA LEU A 91 14.92 7.38 6.08
C LEU A 91 13.63 6.96 6.78
N PHE A 92 13.44 7.46 7.99
CA PHE A 92 12.24 7.24 8.78
C PHE A 92 11.53 8.58 9.00
N THR A 93 10.21 8.55 8.89
CA THR A 93 9.36 9.69 9.24
C THR A 93 8.34 9.24 10.27
N GLY A 94 8.13 10.06 11.29
CA GLY A 94 7.11 9.82 12.30
C GLY A 94 6.66 11.11 12.93
N PHE A 95 5.72 11.01 13.86
CA PHE A 95 5.15 12.17 14.55
C PHE A 95 5.23 11.98 16.05
N GLU A 96 5.41 13.07 16.78
CA GLU A 96 5.50 13.06 18.23
C GLU A 96 4.29 12.32 18.85
N GLY A 97 4.58 11.34 19.72
CA GLY A 97 3.56 10.55 20.41
C GLY A 97 2.70 9.66 19.51
N ALA A 98 3.08 9.46 18.25
CA ALA A 98 2.45 8.48 17.36
C ALA A 98 3.13 7.10 17.48
N ALA A 99 2.61 6.12 16.73
CA ALA A 99 3.27 4.83 16.59
C ALA A 99 4.61 4.96 15.84
N ASP A 100 5.52 4.06 16.14
CA ASP A 100 6.82 4.00 15.47
C ASP A 100 6.66 3.70 13.98
N PRO A 101 7.52 4.29 13.11
CA PRO A 101 7.53 3.97 11.69
C PRO A 101 7.88 2.50 11.45
N ALA A 102 7.43 1.97 10.31
CA ALA A 102 7.75 0.60 9.91
C ALA A 102 9.27 0.39 9.83
N ALA A 103 9.74 -0.72 10.41
CA ALA A 103 11.14 -1.11 10.34
C ALA A 103 11.57 -1.37 8.88
N GLN A 104 12.81 -1.03 8.57
CA GLN A 104 13.38 -1.18 7.22
C GLN A 104 14.48 -2.24 7.21
N PRO A 105 14.58 -3.06 6.14
CA PRO A 105 15.66 -4.02 6.00
C PRO A 105 16.93 -3.32 5.49
N LEU A 106 18.06 -3.70 6.08
CA LEU A 106 19.41 -3.41 5.58
C LEU A 106 20.07 -4.73 5.22
N ASN A 107 20.19 -4.98 3.91
CA ASN A 107 20.80 -6.20 3.39
C ASN A 107 22.31 -6.03 3.34
N ILE A 108 23.03 -7.01 3.86
CA ILE A 108 24.48 -7.12 3.84
C ILE A 108 24.86 -8.24 2.86
N SER A 109 25.84 -7.96 2.01
CA SER A 109 26.39 -8.88 1.03
C SER A 109 27.91 -8.89 1.12
N ASN A 110 28.51 -10.07 0.91
CA ASN A 110 29.95 -10.22 0.79
C ASN A 110 30.33 -10.27 -0.69
N SER A 111 30.94 -9.20 -1.19
CA SER A 111 31.44 -9.14 -2.57
C SER A 111 32.92 -9.55 -2.69
N GLY A 112 33.52 -9.99 -1.58
CA GLY A 112 34.88 -10.50 -1.51
C GLY A 112 34.97 -12.00 -1.77
N GLY A 113 36.19 -12.51 -1.83
CA GLY A 113 36.51 -13.89 -2.17
C GLY A 113 36.65 -14.84 -0.97
N SER A 114 36.61 -14.33 0.26
CA SER A 114 36.64 -15.13 1.50
C SER A 114 35.47 -14.79 2.41
N THR A 115 35.18 -15.68 3.39
CA THR A 115 34.05 -15.53 4.32
C THR A 115 34.12 -14.23 5.12
N LEU A 116 33.02 -13.49 5.13
CA LEU A 116 32.89 -12.26 5.92
C LEU A 116 32.29 -12.58 7.28
N THR A 117 32.96 -12.27 8.39
CA THR A 117 32.32 -12.22 9.71
C THR A 117 32.16 -10.77 10.11
N TRP A 118 30.91 -10.31 10.23
CA TRP A 118 30.59 -8.90 10.41
C TRP A 118 29.87 -8.63 11.74
N SER A 119 30.03 -7.39 12.22
CA SER A 119 29.34 -6.81 13.37
C SER A 119 28.83 -5.42 12.99
N ALA A 120 27.70 -5.02 13.58
CA ALA A 120 27.04 -3.75 13.33
C ALA A 120 26.81 -3.02 14.67
N ALA A 121 27.13 -1.73 14.69
CA ALA A 121 27.00 -0.87 15.87
C ALA A 121 26.27 0.44 15.52
N LYS A 122 25.59 1.01 16.51
CA LYS A 122 24.84 2.27 16.46
C LYS A 122 25.02 3.03 17.78
N SER A 123 24.78 4.34 17.78
CA SER A 123 24.96 5.18 18.98
C SER A 123 23.65 5.71 19.55
N ALA A 124 22.67 5.98 18.70
CA ALA A 124 21.42 6.60 19.10
C ALA A 124 20.53 5.66 19.91
N SER A 125 19.90 6.16 20.98
CA SER A 125 18.93 5.39 21.77
C SER A 125 17.62 5.14 21.03
N TRP A 126 17.23 6.04 20.12
CA TRP A 126 16.02 5.92 19.31
C TRP A 126 16.13 4.90 18.17
N LEU A 127 17.32 4.38 17.88
CA LEU A 127 17.55 3.41 16.80
C LEU A 127 17.78 2.01 17.38
N THR A 128 17.13 0.99 16.83
CA THR A 128 17.37 -0.43 17.16
C THR A 128 17.77 -1.18 15.89
N ILE A 129 18.78 -2.04 16.01
CA ILE A 129 19.27 -2.90 14.94
C ILE A 129 19.31 -4.34 15.41
N THR A 130 18.84 -5.29 14.61
CA THR A 130 18.88 -6.72 14.94
C THR A 130 18.96 -7.58 13.68
N PRO A 131 19.86 -8.57 13.60
CA PRO A 131 20.93 -8.87 14.55
C PRO A 131 22.09 -7.85 14.48
N THR A 132 22.92 -7.79 15.51
CA THR A 132 24.12 -6.91 15.57
C THR A 132 25.38 -7.58 15.01
N SER A 133 25.29 -8.81 14.53
CA SER A 133 26.40 -9.56 13.95
C SER A 133 25.91 -10.69 13.06
N GLY A 134 26.76 -11.16 12.15
CA GLY A 134 26.46 -12.29 11.28
C GLY A 134 27.67 -12.77 10.49
N SER A 135 27.42 -13.70 9.57
CA SER A 135 28.43 -14.27 8.66
C SER A 135 27.93 -14.19 7.22
N ASP A 136 28.85 -13.96 6.29
CA ASP A 136 28.62 -13.71 4.88
C ASP A 136 27.48 -12.73 4.63
N ALA A 137 26.50 -13.12 3.82
CA ALA A 137 25.31 -12.33 3.56
C ALA A 137 24.33 -12.42 4.74
N GLY A 138 23.62 -11.33 4.99
CA GLY A 138 22.61 -11.28 6.04
C GLY A 138 21.69 -10.09 5.90
N GLN A 139 20.70 -10.00 6.77
CA GLN A 139 19.78 -8.88 6.82
C GLN A 139 19.72 -8.37 8.26
N ILE A 140 19.88 -7.06 8.42
CA ILE A 140 19.61 -6.33 9.65
C ILE A 140 18.24 -5.69 9.52
N THR A 141 17.36 -5.94 10.48
CA THR A 141 16.15 -5.15 10.67
C THR A 141 16.52 -3.89 11.44
N VAL A 142 16.21 -2.73 10.85
CA VAL A 142 16.47 -1.41 11.44
C VAL A 142 15.14 -0.76 11.82
N ALA A 143 14.95 -0.45 13.10
CA ALA A 143 13.73 0.15 13.63
C ALA A 143 14.04 1.47 14.34
N ALA A 144 13.25 2.50 14.06
CA ALA A 144 13.37 3.81 14.71
C ALA A 144 12.18 4.03 15.66
N ALA A 145 12.46 4.55 16.85
CA ALA A 145 11.46 4.85 17.88
C ALA A 145 11.21 6.36 17.96
N VAL A 146 9.94 6.76 17.95
CA VAL A 146 9.52 8.18 18.05
C VAL A 146 9.11 8.58 19.46
N ALA A 147 8.85 7.60 20.33
CA ALA A 147 8.39 7.85 21.69
C ALA A 147 9.39 8.70 22.49
N GLY A 148 8.93 9.82 23.04
CA GLY A 148 9.75 10.71 23.86
C GLY A 148 10.70 11.63 23.09
N LEU A 149 10.65 11.62 21.75
CA LEU A 149 11.41 12.55 20.92
C LEU A 149 10.56 13.78 20.58
N PRO A 150 11.03 15.00 20.92
CA PRO A 150 10.43 16.23 20.40
C PRO A 150 10.52 16.32 18.88
N PRO A 151 9.70 17.18 18.24
CA PRO A 151 9.79 17.45 16.81
C PRO A 151 11.19 17.92 16.40
N GLY A 152 11.73 17.33 15.34
CA GLY A 152 13.09 17.59 14.88
C GLY A 152 13.66 16.49 13.99
N THR A 153 14.88 16.71 13.50
CA THR A 153 15.63 15.73 12.71
C THR A 153 16.71 15.09 13.58
N TYR A 154 16.73 13.77 13.60
CA TYR A 154 17.68 12.95 14.33
C TYR A 154 18.50 12.13 13.34
N THR A 155 19.80 12.08 13.55
CA THR A 155 20.71 11.32 12.70
C THR A 155 21.55 10.36 13.53
N ASP A 156 21.80 9.18 12.98
CA ASP A 156 22.77 8.21 13.50
C ASP A 156 23.43 7.49 12.33
N THR A 157 24.52 6.80 12.62
CA THR A 157 25.27 6.05 11.63
C THR A 157 25.40 4.61 12.08
N ILE A 158 24.89 3.67 11.29
CA ILE A 158 25.16 2.25 11.50
C ILE A 158 26.55 1.96 10.95
N THR A 159 27.47 1.55 11.81
CA THR A 159 28.82 1.16 11.44
C THR A 159 28.90 -0.34 11.31
N ILE A 160 29.30 -0.84 10.15
CA ILE A 160 29.46 -2.27 9.88
C ILE A 160 30.96 -2.57 9.70
N SER A 161 31.47 -3.42 10.58
CA SER A 161 32.87 -3.83 10.59
C SER A 161 32.98 -5.34 10.42
N GLY A 162 33.97 -5.79 9.67
CA GLY A 162 34.28 -7.21 9.52
C GLY A 162 35.78 -7.44 9.56
N ILE A 163 36.20 -8.61 10.05
CA ILE A 163 37.63 -8.95 10.12
C ILE A 163 38.19 -9.00 8.70
N GLY A 164 39.24 -8.23 8.42
CA GLY A 164 39.87 -8.17 7.10
C GLY A 164 39.12 -7.37 6.04
N ALA A 165 37.92 -6.85 6.35
CA ALA A 165 37.14 -5.99 5.46
C ALA A 165 37.29 -4.50 5.84
N LYS A 166 37.20 -3.61 4.85
CA LYS A 166 37.06 -2.17 5.12
C LYS A 166 35.72 -1.90 5.82
N THR A 167 35.76 -1.15 6.91
CA THR A 167 34.54 -0.73 7.62
C THR A 167 33.71 0.20 6.74
N VAL A 168 32.39 0.02 6.76
CA VAL A 168 31.42 0.82 6.03
C VAL A 168 30.40 1.44 6.98
N SER A 169 29.74 2.50 6.52
CA SER A 169 28.79 3.27 7.31
C SER A 169 27.52 3.52 6.51
N VAL A 170 26.38 3.36 7.17
CA VAL A 170 25.04 3.59 6.60
C VAL A 170 24.41 4.74 7.37
N GLY A 171 24.01 5.80 6.66
CA GLY A 171 23.33 6.93 7.26
C GLY A 171 21.89 6.57 7.63
N VAL A 172 21.46 6.95 8.84
CA VAL A 172 20.06 6.82 9.27
C VAL A 172 19.55 8.19 9.68
N THR A 173 18.44 8.62 9.08
CA THR A 173 17.75 9.85 9.46
C THR A 173 16.33 9.54 9.91
N LEU A 174 15.96 10.02 11.08
CA LEU A 174 14.59 10.04 11.58
C LEU A 174 14.12 11.49 11.65
N THR A 175 13.02 11.80 10.96
CA THR A 175 12.35 13.10 11.09
C THR A 175 11.08 12.92 11.92
N VAL A 176 10.99 13.64 13.03
CA VAL A 176 9.82 13.69 13.91
C VAL A 176 9.06 14.99 13.65
N GLY A 177 7.83 14.88 13.16
CA GLY A 177 6.93 16.00 12.94
C GLY A 177 6.06 16.32 14.16
N VAL A 178 5.41 17.49 14.10
CA VAL A 178 4.38 17.92 15.06
C VAL A 178 3.03 17.25 14.71
N ARG A 179 2.19 17.01 15.71
CA ARG A 179 0.78 16.66 15.50
C ARG A 179 -0.11 17.88 15.73
N HIS A 180 -1.11 18.03 14.88
CA HIS A 180 -2.11 19.08 14.94
C HIS A 180 -3.49 18.50 15.24
N THR A 181 -4.36 19.30 15.84
CA THR A 181 -5.72 18.90 16.20
C THR A 181 -6.63 19.00 14.98
N LEU A 182 -7.29 17.89 14.64
CA LEU A 182 -8.40 17.85 13.70
C LEU A 182 -9.72 17.83 14.47
N SER A 183 -10.50 18.89 14.37
CA SER A 183 -11.87 18.97 14.89
C SER A 183 -12.85 18.55 13.81
N LEU A 184 -13.63 17.50 14.08
CA LEU A 184 -14.66 16.99 13.19
C LEU A 184 -16.04 17.33 13.73
N ASN A 185 -16.84 18.01 12.92
CA ASN A 185 -18.24 18.33 13.20
C ASN A 185 -19.17 17.53 12.28
N PHE A 186 -20.39 17.30 12.75
CA PHE A 186 -21.48 16.70 11.98
C PHE A 186 -22.61 17.71 11.83
N SER A 187 -23.20 17.78 10.64
CA SER A 187 -24.34 18.65 10.34
C SER A 187 -25.38 17.98 9.44
N GLY A 188 -26.54 18.62 9.34
CA GLY A 188 -27.69 18.13 8.59
C GLY A 188 -28.66 17.32 9.46
N ASN A 189 -29.67 16.74 8.82
CA ASN A 189 -30.72 15.96 9.49
C ASN A 189 -30.56 14.44 9.29
N GLY A 190 -29.58 14.02 8.49
CA GLY A 190 -29.19 12.62 8.34
C GLY A 190 -28.16 12.22 9.40
N SER A 191 -27.74 10.95 9.33
CA SER A 191 -26.71 10.39 10.20
C SER A 191 -25.70 9.57 9.41
N GLY A 192 -24.52 9.40 9.98
CA GLY A 192 -23.44 8.62 9.40
C GLY A 192 -22.26 8.50 10.35
N ILE A 193 -21.30 7.69 9.96
CA ILE A 193 -20.02 7.52 10.65
C ILE A 193 -18.95 8.14 9.77
N VAL A 194 -17.97 8.80 10.39
CA VAL A 194 -16.72 9.19 9.74
C VAL A 194 -15.59 8.37 10.34
N THR A 195 -14.72 7.87 9.48
CA THR A 195 -13.49 7.16 9.85
C THR A 195 -12.26 7.90 9.30
N SER A 196 -11.09 7.73 9.91
CA SER A 196 -9.82 8.32 9.44
C SER A 196 -8.77 7.27 9.10
N THR A 197 -7.90 7.57 8.14
CA THR A 197 -6.64 6.87 7.87
C THR A 197 -5.50 7.91 7.84
N PRO A 198 -4.47 7.82 8.71
CA PRO A 198 -4.31 6.84 9.78
C PRO A 198 -5.45 6.83 10.81
N GLY A 199 -5.62 5.70 11.52
CA GLY A 199 -6.70 5.52 12.49
C GLY A 199 -6.64 6.52 13.63
N GLY A 200 -7.81 6.98 14.08
CA GLY A 200 -7.94 7.94 15.20
C GLY A 200 -9.34 8.50 15.34
N ILE A 201 -10.12 8.53 14.26
CA ILE A 201 -11.55 8.84 14.26
C ILE A 201 -12.31 7.63 13.71
N ALA A 202 -13.38 7.24 14.41
CA ALA A 202 -14.38 6.26 13.98
C ALA A 202 -15.67 6.51 14.78
N ILE A 203 -16.33 7.65 14.53
CA ILE A 203 -17.41 8.19 15.37
C ILE A 203 -18.55 8.76 14.51
N ASN A 204 -19.70 9.02 15.12
CA ASN A 204 -20.89 9.62 14.52
C ASN A 204 -21.34 10.92 15.24
N THR A 205 -20.47 11.53 16.04
CA THR A 205 -20.72 12.76 16.80
C THR A 205 -19.49 13.66 16.74
N ASN A 206 -19.68 14.95 17.04
CA ASN A 206 -18.57 15.91 17.06
C ASN A 206 -17.42 15.38 17.94
N THR A 207 -16.20 15.49 17.44
CA THR A 207 -15.00 14.99 18.11
C THR A 207 -13.77 15.77 17.68
N SER A 208 -12.65 15.55 18.37
CA SER A 208 -11.35 16.01 17.95
C SER A 208 -10.29 14.94 18.18
N ALA A 209 -9.33 14.82 17.27
CA ALA A 209 -8.18 13.95 17.42
C ALA A 209 -6.92 14.61 16.85
N ALA A 210 -5.76 14.35 17.44
CA ALA A 210 -4.49 14.87 16.93
C ALA A 210 -3.95 13.96 15.82
N PHE A 211 -3.38 14.52 14.76
CA PHE A 211 -2.77 13.79 13.66
C PHE A 211 -1.54 14.52 13.15
N GLY A 212 -0.65 13.80 12.49
CA GLY A 212 0.46 14.39 11.76
C GLY A 212 0.49 13.87 10.33
N GLY A 213 1.00 14.69 9.42
CA GLY A 213 1.09 14.33 7.99
C GLY A 213 -0.28 14.34 7.32
N GLU A 214 -0.44 13.47 6.33
CA GLU A 214 -1.69 13.37 5.57
C GLU A 214 -2.71 12.51 6.31
N VAL A 215 -3.96 12.98 6.34
CA VAL A 215 -5.11 12.25 6.90
C VAL A 215 -6.21 12.19 5.84
N THR A 216 -6.72 10.98 5.60
CA THR A 216 -7.92 10.77 4.77
C THR A 216 -9.09 10.43 5.67
N LEU A 217 -10.13 11.26 5.64
CA LEU A 217 -11.43 11.01 6.24
C LEU A 217 -12.34 10.32 5.23
N HIS A 218 -13.08 9.31 5.68
CA HIS A 218 -14.09 8.61 4.89
C HIS A 218 -15.45 8.72 5.58
N ALA A 219 -16.45 9.24 4.87
CA ALA A 219 -17.83 9.33 5.34
C ALA A 219 -18.67 8.15 4.84
N ALA A 220 -19.26 7.41 5.78
CA ALA A 220 -20.23 6.35 5.52
C ALA A 220 -21.59 6.77 6.08
N ALA A 221 -22.58 6.98 5.20
CA ALA A 221 -23.93 7.30 5.63
C ALA A 221 -24.61 6.09 6.30
N ALA A 222 -25.41 6.35 7.33
CA ALA A 222 -26.26 5.31 7.91
C ALA A 222 -27.47 5.03 7.01
N ASP A 223 -28.18 3.93 7.27
CA ASP A 223 -29.43 3.61 6.59
C ASP A 223 -30.43 4.76 6.71
N GLY A 224 -31.08 5.11 5.59
CA GLY A 224 -32.00 6.25 5.52
C GLY A 224 -31.30 7.61 5.51
N SER A 225 -29.99 7.66 5.27
CA SER A 225 -29.22 8.89 5.12
C SER A 225 -28.31 8.85 3.90
N ALA A 226 -27.94 10.04 3.42
CA ALA A 226 -26.95 10.24 2.38
C ALA A 226 -25.85 11.18 2.90
N PHE A 227 -24.60 10.86 2.59
CA PHE A 227 -23.52 11.84 2.71
C PHE A 227 -23.71 12.91 1.64
N THR A 228 -23.66 14.18 2.04
CA THR A 228 -23.92 15.31 1.13
C THR A 228 -22.62 16.01 0.77
N SER A 229 -21.84 16.42 1.77
CA SER A 229 -20.59 17.17 1.54
C SER A 229 -19.71 17.30 2.78
N TRP A 230 -18.44 17.56 2.50
CA TRP A 230 -17.45 18.12 3.41
C TRP A 230 -17.43 19.64 3.29
N SER A 231 -17.15 20.33 4.41
CA SER A 231 -16.87 21.77 4.45
C SER A 231 -15.85 22.12 5.54
N GLY A 232 -15.30 23.34 5.50
CA GLY A 232 -14.21 23.78 6.37
C GLY A 232 -12.86 23.64 5.68
N ASP A 233 -11.87 23.06 6.35
CA ASP A 233 -10.52 22.82 5.82
C ASP A 233 -10.44 21.73 4.74
N CYS A 234 -11.54 21.02 4.52
CA CYS A 234 -11.70 20.09 3.41
C CYS A 234 -13.11 20.23 2.84
N THR A 235 -13.22 20.23 1.51
CA THR A 235 -14.47 20.59 0.83
C THR A 235 -14.77 19.63 -0.32
N GLY A 236 -16.05 19.38 -0.58
CA GLY A 236 -16.50 18.61 -1.74
C GLY A 236 -17.52 17.53 -1.36
N ALA A 237 -18.03 16.83 -2.36
CA ALA A 237 -19.05 15.79 -2.18
C ALA A 237 -18.49 14.35 -2.28
N ALA A 238 -17.18 14.20 -2.51
CA ALA A 238 -16.54 12.89 -2.47
C ALA A 238 -16.61 12.31 -1.05
N VAL A 239 -16.88 11.00 -0.93
CA VAL A 239 -16.95 10.31 0.38
C VAL A 239 -15.61 10.35 1.11
N ASP A 240 -14.51 10.39 0.35
CA ASP A 240 -13.16 10.56 0.86
C ASP A 240 -12.74 12.04 0.80
N CYS A 241 -12.10 12.49 1.87
CA CYS A 241 -11.57 13.83 2.05
C CYS A 241 -10.15 13.72 2.61
N THR A 242 -9.15 14.14 1.84
CA THR A 242 -7.75 14.10 2.24
C THR A 242 -7.27 15.50 2.63
N VAL A 243 -6.64 15.61 3.80
CA VAL A 243 -6.13 16.87 4.36
C VAL A 243 -4.70 16.67 4.89
N GLN A 244 -3.84 17.66 4.63
CA GLN A 244 -2.52 17.73 5.23
C GLN A 244 -2.59 18.44 6.58
N MET A 245 -2.13 17.78 7.64
CA MET A 245 -2.12 18.32 9.01
C MET A 245 -0.86 19.16 9.22
N ASP A 246 -0.84 20.36 8.63
CA ASP A 246 0.21 21.39 8.78
C ASP A 246 -0.12 22.48 9.83
N SER A 247 -1.34 22.42 10.36
CA SER A 247 -1.94 23.33 11.34
C SER A 247 -3.19 22.65 11.91
N ASP A 248 -3.78 23.21 12.96
CA ASP A 248 -5.08 22.73 13.46
C ASP A 248 -6.16 22.93 12.40
N LYS A 249 -7.00 21.89 12.21
CA LYS A 249 -8.01 21.83 11.15
C LYS A 249 -9.40 21.66 11.73
N VAL A 250 -10.41 22.20 11.05
CA VAL A 250 -11.83 22.03 11.34
C VAL A 250 -12.55 21.57 10.08
N ILE A 251 -13.16 20.39 10.14
CA ILE A 251 -13.91 19.79 9.02
C ILE A 251 -15.32 19.46 9.49
N THR A 252 -16.31 19.71 8.64
CA THR A 252 -17.70 19.35 8.91
C THR A 252 -18.22 18.37 7.86
N ALA A 253 -18.71 17.22 8.31
CA ALA A 253 -19.42 16.24 7.49
C ALA A 253 -20.92 16.52 7.52
N THR A 254 -21.53 16.71 6.35
CA THR A 254 -22.99 16.91 6.25
C THR A 254 -23.67 15.63 5.77
N PHE A 255 -24.64 15.16 6.55
CA PHE A 255 -25.52 14.06 6.19
C PHE A 255 -26.96 14.55 6.06
N THR A 256 -27.66 14.09 5.04
CA THR A 256 -29.07 14.41 4.81
C THR A 256 -29.90 13.15 4.93
N HIS A 257 -31.03 13.22 5.62
CA HIS A 257 -31.96 12.11 5.71
C HIS A 257 -32.60 11.88 4.34
N ILE A 258 -32.54 10.64 3.85
CA ILE A 258 -33.28 10.21 2.66
C ILE A 258 -34.68 9.84 3.14
N ALA A 259 -35.69 10.55 2.65
CA ALA A 259 -37.09 10.25 2.94
C ALA A 259 -37.39 8.77 2.67
N GLN A 260 -37.71 8.02 3.72
CA GLN A 260 -38.06 6.60 3.68
C GLN A 260 -39.58 6.41 3.68
N ASP A 261 -40.33 7.31 3.03
CA ASP A 261 -41.77 7.42 3.23
C ASP A 261 -42.59 6.39 2.45
N ILE A 262 -41.96 5.58 1.60
CA ILE A 262 -42.62 4.54 0.80
C ILE A 262 -41.79 3.27 0.86
N ARG A 263 -42.42 2.11 1.14
CA ARG A 263 -41.71 0.82 1.17
C ARG A 263 -42.53 -0.37 0.69
N ILE A 264 -41.84 -1.44 0.32
CA ILE A 264 -42.41 -2.78 0.07
C ILE A 264 -41.68 -3.79 0.96
N ILE A 265 -42.41 -4.70 1.59
CA ILE A 265 -41.83 -5.74 2.47
C ILE A 265 -41.62 -7.04 1.67
N ARG A 266 -40.36 -7.44 1.46
CA ARG A 266 -39.96 -8.73 0.85
C ARG A 266 -38.94 -9.46 1.73
N GLY A 267 -39.20 -9.53 3.03
CA GLY A 267 -38.18 -9.80 4.04
C GLY A 267 -37.61 -8.47 4.54
N THR A 268 -36.43 -8.08 4.07
CA THR A 268 -35.90 -6.73 4.34
C THR A 268 -36.74 -5.68 3.60
N PRO A 269 -37.22 -4.62 4.27
CA PRO A 269 -37.97 -3.57 3.61
C PRO A 269 -37.14 -2.87 2.53
N ILE A 270 -37.74 -2.67 1.36
CA ILE A 270 -37.16 -1.88 0.26
C ILE A 270 -37.85 -0.53 0.27
N TYR A 271 -37.10 0.56 0.39
CA TYR A 271 -37.60 1.93 0.42
C TYR A 271 -37.51 2.61 -0.94
N PHE A 272 -38.44 3.51 -1.21
CA PHE A 272 -38.58 4.23 -2.48
C PHE A 272 -38.76 5.72 -2.22
N THR A 273 -38.21 6.54 -3.12
CA THR A 273 -38.32 8.01 -3.05
C THR A 273 -39.59 8.54 -3.73
N GLY A 274 -40.35 7.69 -4.42
CA GLY A 274 -41.59 8.10 -5.11
C GLY A 274 -42.52 6.94 -5.40
N LEU A 275 -43.83 7.24 -5.44
CA LEU A 275 -44.88 6.22 -5.56
C LEU A 275 -44.83 5.46 -6.89
N GLN A 276 -44.51 6.16 -8.00
CA GLN A 276 -44.31 5.52 -9.30
C GLN A 276 -43.15 4.50 -9.25
N SER A 277 -42.01 4.89 -8.68
CA SER A 277 -40.85 3.98 -8.57
C SER A 277 -41.15 2.74 -7.72
N ALA A 278 -41.99 2.88 -6.68
CA ALA A 278 -42.47 1.76 -5.89
C ALA A 278 -43.37 0.83 -6.71
N TYR A 279 -44.28 1.37 -7.51
CA TYR A 279 -45.12 0.58 -8.42
C TYR A 279 -44.29 -0.15 -9.50
N ASP A 280 -43.34 0.55 -10.12
CA ASP A 280 -42.46 -0.04 -11.14
C ASP A 280 -41.65 -1.20 -10.56
N GLY A 281 -41.19 -1.07 -9.30
CA GLY A 281 -40.47 -2.10 -8.55
C GLY A 281 -41.36 -3.21 -7.98
N ALA A 282 -42.66 -2.99 -7.77
CA ALA A 282 -43.59 -3.95 -7.15
C ALA A 282 -43.83 -5.19 -8.03
N LEU A 283 -44.10 -6.32 -7.39
CA LEU A 283 -44.63 -7.53 -8.05
C LEU A 283 -46.16 -7.56 -7.93
N THR A 284 -46.81 -8.37 -8.77
CA THR A 284 -48.26 -8.53 -8.70
C THR A 284 -48.67 -9.15 -7.36
N GLY A 285 -49.68 -8.57 -6.71
CA GLY A 285 -50.19 -8.94 -5.39
C GLY A 285 -49.53 -8.22 -4.21
N GLU A 286 -48.47 -7.43 -4.42
CA GLU A 286 -47.74 -6.81 -3.31
C GLU A 286 -48.42 -5.56 -2.73
N ILE A 287 -48.02 -5.25 -1.49
CA ILE A 287 -48.46 -4.07 -0.75
C ILE A 287 -47.32 -3.04 -0.75
N ILE A 288 -47.59 -1.88 -1.33
CA ILE A 288 -46.80 -0.67 -1.21
C ILE A 288 -47.31 0.08 0.01
N GLN A 289 -46.50 0.16 1.05
CA GLN A 289 -46.82 0.93 2.26
C GLN A 289 -46.35 2.37 2.08
N THR A 290 -47.17 3.34 2.47
CA THR A 290 -46.83 4.77 2.42
C THR A 290 -47.04 5.43 3.78
N ALA A 291 -46.14 6.32 4.18
CA ALA A 291 -46.26 7.12 5.39
C ALA A 291 -47.46 8.08 5.30
N ASN A 292 -47.95 8.54 6.45
CA ASN A 292 -49.03 9.51 6.59
C ASN A 292 -48.57 10.91 6.17
N ILE A 293 -48.40 11.10 4.86
CA ILE A 293 -47.85 12.31 4.24
C ILE A 293 -48.63 12.68 2.97
N TYR A 294 -48.25 13.81 2.37
CA TYR A 294 -48.65 14.21 1.04
C TYR A 294 -47.63 13.74 0.02
N LEU A 295 -48.05 12.87 -0.89
CA LEU A 295 -47.29 12.45 -2.05
C LEU A 295 -47.75 13.26 -3.26
N SER A 296 -46.80 13.85 -3.99
CA SER A 296 -47.10 14.59 -5.22
C SER A 296 -46.65 13.83 -6.45
N GLY A 297 -47.44 13.86 -7.52
CA GLY A 297 -47.06 13.35 -8.84
C GLY A 297 -48.00 12.27 -9.38
N PRO A 298 -47.84 11.91 -10.67
CA PRO A 298 -48.70 10.91 -11.30
C PRO A 298 -48.41 9.50 -10.77
N LEU A 299 -49.44 8.66 -10.79
CA LEU A 299 -49.32 7.21 -10.66
C LEU A 299 -49.92 6.54 -11.89
N ASP A 300 -49.07 6.02 -12.77
CA ASP A 300 -49.45 5.36 -13.99
C ASP A 300 -49.31 3.83 -13.85
N LEU A 301 -50.45 3.14 -13.80
CA LEU A 301 -50.50 1.68 -13.82
C LEU A 301 -50.47 1.17 -15.26
N ASN A 302 -49.26 0.95 -15.79
CA ASN A 302 -49.01 0.59 -17.20
C ASN A 302 -48.29 -0.76 -17.40
N LEU A 303 -48.15 -1.58 -16.36
CA LEU A 303 -47.37 -2.83 -16.37
C LEU A 303 -48.25 -4.08 -16.16
N GLY A 304 -49.58 -3.94 -16.18
CA GLY A 304 -50.51 -5.07 -16.02
C GLY A 304 -50.52 -5.70 -14.61
N LYS A 305 -49.95 -5.04 -13.61
CA LYS A 305 -49.79 -5.58 -12.25
C LYS A 305 -51.02 -5.31 -11.38
N THR A 306 -51.30 -6.19 -10.44
CA THR A 306 -52.20 -5.89 -9.32
C THR A 306 -51.35 -5.43 -8.14
N VAL A 307 -51.60 -4.25 -7.58
CA VAL A 307 -50.89 -3.78 -6.38
C VAL A 307 -51.86 -3.20 -5.37
N THR A 308 -51.50 -3.27 -4.08
CA THR A 308 -52.21 -2.55 -3.01
C THR A 308 -51.36 -1.38 -2.55
N ILE A 309 -51.91 -0.17 -2.55
CA ILE A 309 -51.30 0.97 -1.84
C ILE A 309 -51.99 1.08 -0.48
N SER A 310 -51.20 0.91 0.57
CA SER A 310 -51.62 0.95 1.95
C SER A 310 -50.99 2.16 2.63
N GLY A 311 -51.78 3.18 2.91
CA GLY A 311 -51.30 4.45 3.42
C GLY A 311 -51.48 4.67 4.92
N GLY A 312 -51.04 5.84 5.36
CA GLY A 312 -51.27 6.31 6.72
C GLY A 312 -50.29 5.80 7.77
N TYR A 313 -49.18 5.17 7.38
CA TYR A 313 -48.20 4.65 8.33
C TYR A 313 -47.45 5.79 9.04
N THR A 314 -47.02 5.57 10.30
CA THR A 314 -46.01 6.43 10.93
C THR A 314 -44.68 6.33 10.17
N ASN A 315 -43.76 7.28 10.33
CA ASN A 315 -42.49 7.31 9.57
C ASN A 315 -41.62 6.05 9.73
N ASN A 316 -41.82 5.29 10.81
CA ASN A 316 -41.15 3.99 11.05
C ASN A 316 -41.98 2.77 10.63
N PHE A 317 -43.18 2.98 10.06
CA PHE A 317 -44.12 1.95 9.61
C PHE A 317 -44.48 0.88 10.65
N THR A 318 -44.46 1.23 11.93
CA THR A 318 -44.85 0.33 13.02
C THR A 318 -46.34 0.41 13.34
N SER A 319 -47.00 1.52 12.99
CA SER A 319 -48.43 1.75 13.22
C SER A 319 -49.02 2.65 12.14
N ARG A 320 -50.34 2.83 12.15
CA ARG A 320 -51.05 3.80 11.29
C ARG A 320 -51.63 4.94 12.10
N SER A 321 -51.52 6.16 11.58
CA SER A 321 -51.96 7.41 12.22
C SER A 321 -52.92 8.25 11.36
N GLY A 322 -53.38 7.73 10.22
CA GLY A 322 -54.28 8.44 9.31
C GLY A 322 -54.34 7.81 7.93
N SER A 323 -54.37 8.64 6.88
CA SER A 323 -54.36 8.23 5.48
C SER A 323 -53.29 9.01 4.72
N THR A 324 -52.60 8.36 3.78
CA THR A 324 -51.71 9.08 2.84
C THR A 324 -52.56 9.86 1.84
N THR A 325 -52.17 11.07 1.49
CA THR A 325 -52.80 11.82 0.39
C THR A 325 -51.91 11.78 -0.84
N LEU A 326 -52.43 11.33 -1.98
CA LEU A 326 -51.80 11.45 -3.29
C LEU A 326 -52.43 12.63 -4.02
N ASP A 327 -51.60 13.63 -4.33
CA ASP A 327 -51.94 14.83 -5.09
C ASP A 327 -51.38 14.69 -6.51
N GLY A 328 -52.24 14.26 -7.44
CA GLY A 328 -51.84 13.94 -8.80
C GLY A 328 -52.71 12.87 -9.46
N PRO A 329 -52.66 12.78 -10.79
CA PRO A 329 -53.52 11.86 -11.53
C PRO A 329 -53.12 10.40 -11.28
N VAL A 330 -54.14 9.55 -11.12
CA VAL A 330 -53.97 8.10 -11.12
C VAL A 330 -54.52 7.54 -12.43
N THR A 331 -53.65 7.03 -13.30
CA THR A 331 -54.03 6.47 -14.60
C THR A 331 -53.96 4.95 -14.55
N VAL A 332 -55.09 4.27 -14.75
CA VAL A 332 -55.11 2.80 -14.88
C VAL A 332 -55.13 2.43 -16.36
N GLN A 333 -53.97 2.14 -16.94
CA GLN A 333 -53.88 1.66 -18.33
C GLN A 333 -54.02 0.14 -18.41
N SER A 334 -53.38 -0.58 -17.49
CA SER A 334 -53.48 -2.04 -17.35
C SER A 334 -53.19 -2.48 -15.92
N GLY A 335 -53.84 -3.58 -15.50
CA GLY A 335 -53.69 -4.13 -14.15
C GLY A 335 -54.80 -3.68 -13.20
N LYS A 336 -54.49 -3.64 -11.90
CA LYS A 336 -55.47 -3.31 -10.85
C LYS A 336 -54.79 -2.59 -9.69
N LEU A 337 -55.35 -1.45 -9.30
CA LEU A 337 -54.99 -0.77 -8.06
C LEU A 337 -56.00 -1.10 -6.97
N ILE A 338 -55.51 -1.53 -5.82
CA ILE A 338 -56.27 -1.63 -4.56
C ILE A 338 -55.75 -0.52 -3.64
N VAL A 339 -56.65 0.22 -3.01
CA VAL A 339 -56.28 1.32 -2.10
C VAL A 339 -56.79 1.04 -0.70
N ASP A 340 -55.97 1.36 0.29
CA ASP A 340 -56.27 1.22 1.72
C ASP A 340 -55.64 2.41 2.44
N GLN A 341 -56.45 3.21 3.16
CA GLN A 341 -55.97 4.43 3.83
C GLN A 341 -55.22 5.40 2.88
N LEU A 342 -55.72 5.53 1.66
CA LEU A 342 -55.21 6.46 0.65
C LEU A 342 -56.33 7.40 0.20
N VAL A 343 -56.04 8.69 0.17
CA VAL A 343 -56.91 9.73 -0.40
C VAL A 343 -56.27 10.21 -1.69
N ILE A 344 -57.02 10.17 -2.80
CA ILE A 344 -56.56 10.69 -4.11
C ILE A 344 -57.24 12.04 -4.31
N ARG A 345 -56.45 13.09 -4.59
CA ARG A 345 -56.92 14.45 -4.84
C ARG A 345 -56.54 14.93 -6.23
#